data_AF-A0AAW9RVZ0-F1
#
_entry.id   AF-A0AAW9RVZ0-F1
#
_cell.length_a   1.000
_cell.length_b   1.000
_cell.length_c   1.000
_cell.angle_alpha   90.00
_cell.angle_beta   90.00
_cell.angle_gamma   90.00
#
_symmetry.space_group_name_H-M   'P 1'
#
loop_
_entity.id
_entity.type
_entity.pdbx_description
1 polymer ?
#
loop_
_entity_poly.entity_id
_entity_poly.type
_entity_poly.pdbx_seq_one_letter_code
_entity_poly.pdbx_strand_id
1 'polypeptide(L)'
;MIGALAPFIGPVLEIVERVIPDPKERARIEAELKQAAADAEARMAEAQAAIITAEAQGSPLQRNWRPVFMVVCMGLLVWHAVAVPILAAALAVPLDEVVGLKAVPEGLWTLLVVGMGGYIGGRSLEKVFAGKGG
;
A
#
# COMPACT_ATOMS: atom_id res chain seq x y z
N MET A 1 -12.82 0.58 6.39
CA MET A 1 -12.90 -0.84 5.98
C MET A 1 -14.18 -1.46 6.54
N ILE A 2 -15.36 -1.06 6.03
CA ILE A 2 -16.68 -1.57 6.48
C ILE A 2 -17.12 -2.76 5.59
N GLY A 3 -16.18 -3.48 4.98
CA GLY A 3 -16.46 -4.25 3.74
C GLY A 3 -16.28 -5.77 3.82
N ALA A 4 -15.67 -6.31 4.87
CA ALA A 4 -15.33 -7.74 4.89
C ALA A 4 -16.54 -8.62 5.23
N LEU A 5 -17.39 -8.19 6.17
CA LEU A 5 -18.56 -8.94 6.62
C LEU A 5 -19.88 -8.43 6.01
N ALA A 6 -19.91 -7.20 5.49
CA ALA A 6 -21.05 -6.64 4.77
C ALA A 6 -21.71 -7.58 3.73
N PRO A 7 -20.97 -8.32 2.87
CA PRO A 7 -21.59 -9.24 1.91
C PRO A 7 -22.23 -10.49 2.54
N PHE A 8 -21.87 -10.84 3.79
CA PHE A 8 -22.41 -12.00 4.50
C PHE A 8 -23.56 -11.63 5.44
N ILE A 9 -23.59 -10.40 5.94
CA ILE A 9 -24.65 -9.93 6.85
C ILE A 9 -26.00 -9.85 6.12
N GLY A 10 -26.03 -9.35 4.89
CA GLY A 10 -27.27 -9.23 4.09
C GLY A 10 -28.02 -10.56 3.90
N PRO A 11 -27.37 -11.62 3.39
CA PRO A 11 -27.99 -12.93 3.21
C PRO A 11 -28.43 -13.60 4.53
N VAL A 12 -27.68 -13.40 5.62
CA VAL A 12 -28.04 -13.97 6.93
C VAL A 12 -29.26 -13.27 7.52
N LEU A 13 -29.37 -11.95 7.37
CA LEU A 13 -30.57 -11.20 7.75
C LEU A 13 -31.79 -11.70 6.97
N GLU A 14 -31.68 -11.90 5.66
CA GLU A 14 -32.78 -12.41 4.82
C GLU A 14 -33.25 -13.83 5.23
N ILE A 15 -32.35 -14.68 5.72
CA ILE A 15 -32.69 -15.99 6.27
C ILE A 15 -33.43 -15.85 7.61
N VAL A 16 -32.96 -14.97 8.50
CA VAL A 16 -33.64 -14.65 9.78
C VAL A 16 -35.04 -14.11 9.51
N GLU A 17 -35.16 -13.26 8.49
CA GLU A 17 -36.42 -12.70 8.04
C GLU A 17 -37.43 -13.79 7.61
N ARG A 18 -36.95 -14.82 6.89
CA ARG A 18 -37.79 -15.90 6.38
C ARG A 18 -38.20 -16.94 7.44
N VAL A 19 -37.40 -17.10 8.49
CA VAL A 19 -37.58 -18.16 9.49
C VAL A 19 -38.36 -17.68 10.73
N ILE A 20 -38.30 -16.39 11.06
CA ILE A 20 -38.93 -15.84 12.27
C ILE A 20 -40.17 -14.99 11.92
N PRO A 21 -41.39 -15.45 12.23
CA PRO A 21 -42.63 -14.72 11.93
C PRO A 21 -42.99 -13.62 12.95
N ASP A 22 -42.42 -13.63 14.17
CA ASP A 22 -42.69 -12.60 15.18
C ASP A 22 -41.77 -11.36 15.00
N PRO A 23 -42.31 -10.16 14.73
CA PRO A 23 -41.51 -8.96 14.50
C PRO A 23 -40.70 -8.51 15.71
N LYS A 24 -41.10 -8.84 16.95
CA LYS A 24 -40.30 -8.51 18.15
C LYS A 24 -39.08 -9.41 18.29
N GLU A 25 -39.22 -10.71 18.02
CA GLU A 25 -38.09 -11.63 18.06
C GLU A 25 -37.11 -11.39 16.92
N ARG A 26 -37.62 -11.05 15.71
CA ARG A 26 -36.78 -10.63 14.59
C ARG A 26 -35.91 -9.42 14.95
N ALA A 27 -36.50 -8.35 15.49
CA ALA A 27 -35.74 -7.15 15.86
C ALA A 27 -34.65 -7.44 16.92
N ARG A 28 -34.92 -8.37 17.85
CA ARG A 28 -33.92 -8.80 18.85
C ARG A 28 -32.76 -9.56 18.22
N ILE A 29 -33.06 -10.52 17.33
CA ILE A 29 -32.05 -11.34 16.63
C ILE A 29 -31.21 -10.47 15.70
N GLU A 30 -31.82 -9.54 14.96
CA GLU A 30 -31.08 -8.60 14.12
C GLU A 30 -30.13 -7.71 14.93
N ALA A 31 -30.56 -7.25 16.11
CA ALA A 31 -29.72 -6.46 17.01
C ALA A 31 -28.55 -7.30 17.54
N GLU A 32 -28.80 -8.53 18.00
CA GLU A 32 -27.76 -9.48 18.42
C GLU A 32 -26.78 -9.79 17.27
N LEU A 33 -27.28 -9.99 16.06
CA LEU A 33 -26.44 -10.29 14.89
C LEU A 33 -25.57 -9.09 14.50
N LYS A 34 -26.13 -7.88 14.50
CA LYS A 34 -25.39 -6.63 14.25
C LYS A 34 -24.32 -6.40 15.32
N GLN A 35 -24.65 -6.69 16.59
CA GLN A 35 -23.70 -6.57 17.69
C GLN A 35 -22.57 -7.60 17.58
N ALA A 36 -22.90 -8.87 17.29
CA ALA A 36 -21.90 -9.91 17.07
C ALA A 36 -21.01 -9.63 15.86
N ALA A 37 -21.57 -9.07 14.78
CA ALA A 37 -20.80 -8.64 13.61
C ALA A 37 -19.85 -7.49 13.95
N ALA A 38 -20.32 -6.48 14.70
CA ALA A 38 -19.49 -5.37 15.14
C ALA A 38 -18.34 -5.83 16.05
N ASP A 39 -18.61 -6.77 16.97
CA ASP A 39 -17.58 -7.36 17.84
C ASP A 39 -16.55 -8.17 17.04
N ALA A 40 -16.99 -8.91 16.02
CA ALA A 40 -16.10 -9.64 15.13
C ALA A 40 -15.21 -8.68 14.32
N GLU A 41 -15.77 -7.59 13.79
CA GLU A 41 -14.99 -6.56 13.09
C GLU A 41 -13.98 -5.88 14.01
N ALA A 42 -14.38 -5.54 15.24
CA ALA A 42 -13.49 -4.96 16.24
C ALA A 42 -12.30 -5.89 16.53
N ARG A 43 -12.54 -7.19 16.75
CA ARG A 43 -11.47 -8.18 16.95
C ARG A 43 -10.56 -8.33 15.75
N MET A 44 -11.11 -8.30 14.53
CA MET A 44 -10.29 -8.35 13.31
C MET A 44 -9.42 -7.10 13.16
N ALA A 45 -9.96 -5.92 13.49
CA ALA A 45 -9.22 -4.67 13.48
C ALA A 45 -8.11 -4.66 14.55
N GLU A 46 -8.40 -5.16 15.75
CA GLU A 46 -7.42 -5.32 16.83
C GLU A 46 -6.30 -6.29 16.44
N ALA A 47 -6.63 -7.43 15.83
CA ALA A 47 -5.63 -8.39 15.36
C ALA A 47 -4.71 -7.78 14.29
N GLN A 48 -5.27 -7.03 13.34
CA GLN A 48 -4.47 -6.29 12.35
C GLN A 48 -3.60 -5.21 12.99
N ALA A 49 -4.15 -4.46 13.95
CA ALA A 49 -3.40 -3.46 14.69
C ALA A 49 -2.27 -4.10 15.52
N ALA A 50 -2.49 -5.27 16.11
CA ALA A 50 -1.48 -6.03 16.84
C ALA A 50 -0.34 -6.50 15.91
N ILE A 51 -0.65 -6.94 14.70
CA ILE A 51 0.35 -7.30 13.69
C ILE A 51 1.17 -6.06 13.29
N ILE A 52 0.50 -4.95 12.96
CA ILE A 52 1.17 -3.71 12.56
C ILE A 52 2.05 -3.16 13.69
N THR A 53 1.58 -3.21 14.93
CA THR A 53 2.37 -2.77 16.09
C THR A 53 3.55 -3.71 16.37
N ALA A 54 3.39 -5.02 16.20
CA ALA A 54 4.51 -5.97 16.28
C ALA A 54 5.55 -5.74 15.16
N GLU A 55 5.11 -5.46 13.93
CA GLU A 55 6.00 -5.09 12.82
C GLU A 55 6.69 -3.74 13.07
N ALA A 56 5.97 -2.76 13.62
CA ALA A 56 6.51 -1.45 13.94
C ALA A 56 7.54 -1.48 15.10
N GLN A 57 7.40 -2.42 16.04
CA GLN A 57 8.38 -2.70 17.09
C GLN A 57 9.62 -3.46 16.59
N GLY A 58 9.63 -3.91 15.34
CA GLY A 58 10.76 -4.58 14.71
C GLY A 58 12.03 -3.72 14.58
N SER A 59 13.09 -4.38 14.10
CA SER A 59 14.45 -3.84 13.92
C SER A 59 14.45 -2.43 13.31
N PRO A 60 15.31 -1.50 13.79
CA PRO A 60 15.48 -0.16 13.21
C PRO A 60 15.68 -0.18 11.69
N LEU A 61 16.26 -1.25 11.15
CA LEU A 61 16.49 -1.43 9.72
C LEU A 61 15.18 -1.66 8.95
N GLN A 62 14.20 -2.38 9.52
CA GLN A 62 12.88 -2.60 8.91
C GLN A 62 12.00 -1.35 8.91
N ARG A 63 12.21 -0.45 9.87
CA ARG A 63 11.48 0.82 9.96
C ARG A 63 12.05 1.88 9.03
N ASN A 64 13.37 1.94 8.93
CA ASN A 64 14.06 3.04 8.28
C ASN A 64 14.48 2.75 6.85
N TRP A 65 14.40 1.51 6.34
CA TRP A 65 14.84 1.22 4.97
C TRP A 65 14.08 2.03 3.92
N ARG A 66 12.81 2.37 4.13
CA ARG A 66 12.01 3.21 3.21
C ARG A 66 12.56 4.65 3.13
N PRO A 67 12.66 5.41 4.23
CA PRO A 67 13.34 6.71 4.23
C PRO A 67 14.78 6.64 3.70
N VAL A 68 15.55 5.63 4.12
CA VAL A 68 16.96 5.49 3.70
C VAL A 68 17.06 5.26 2.20
N PHE A 69 16.22 4.39 1.64
CA PHE A 69 16.16 4.17 0.20
C PHE A 69 15.82 5.46 -0.57
N MET A 70 14.88 6.27 -0.07
CA MET A 70 14.56 7.57 -0.66
C MET A 70 15.74 8.53 -0.65
N VAL A 71 16.46 8.62 0.47
CA VAL A 71 17.64 9.47 0.57
C VAL A 71 18.74 9.02 -0.39
N VAL A 72 18.96 7.71 -0.52
CA VAL A 72 19.95 7.15 -1.47
C VAL A 72 19.54 7.43 -2.92
N CYS A 73 18.29 7.17 -3.30
CA CYS A 73 17.81 7.46 -4.66
C CYS A 73 17.89 8.94 -4.99
N MET A 74 17.48 9.82 -4.08
CA MET A 74 17.58 11.27 -4.27
C MET A 74 19.04 11.73 -4.34
N GLY A 75 19.91 11.18 -3.50
CA GLY A 75 21.35 11.46 -3.52
C GLY A 75 22.00 11.09 -4.84
N LEU A 76 21.68 9.91 -5.39
CA LEU A 76 22.13 9.50 -6.73
C LEU A 76 21.61 10.44 -7.82
N LEU A 77 20.36 10.86 -7.72
CA LEU A 77 19.75 11.76 -8.70
C LEU A 77 20.41 13.14 -8.68
N VAL A 78 20.68 13.71 -7.49
CA VAL A 78 21.44 14.95 -7.32
C VAL A 78 22.88 14.78 -7.82
N TRP A 79 23.52 13.64 -7.56
CA TRP A 79 24.86 13.33 -8.06
C TRP A 79 24.89 13.36 -9.60
N HIS A 80 23.98 12.64 -10.25
CA HIS A 80 23.92 12.58 -11.72
C HIS A 80 23.43 13.88 -12.38
N ALA A 81 22.58 14.65 -11.71
CA ALA A 81 22.03 15.89 -12.24
C ALA A 81 22.93 17.11 -12.01
N VAL A 82 23.74 17.13 -10.95
CA VAL A 82 24.52 18.31 -10.53
C VAL A 82 26.01 18.01 -10.48
N ALA A 83 26.44 16.95 -9.80
CA ALA A 83 27.88 16.67 -9.64
C ALA A 83 28.54 16.24 -10.96
N VAL A 84 27.89 15.38 -11.75
CA VAL A 84 28.40 14.93 -13.05
C VAL A 84 28.63 16.08 -14.05
N PRO A 85 27.68 17.01 -14.31
CA PRO A 85 27.94 18.12 -15.23
C PRO A 85 29.01 19.09 -14.72
N ILE A 86 29.13 19.30 -13.40
CA ILE A 86 30.21 20.12 -12.82
C ILE A 86 31.57 19.44 -13.04
N LEU A 87 31.67 18.13 -12.83
CA LEU A 87 32.90 17.36 -13.07
C LEU A 87 33.26 17.31 -14.56
N ALA A 88 32.26 17.15 -15.44
CA ALA A 88 32.44 17.20 -16.89
C ALA A 88 33.03 18.55 -17.33
N ALA A 89 32.48 19.65 -16.81
CA ALA A 89 32.98 20.99 -17.08
C ALA A 89 34.39 21.24 -16.51
N ALA A 90 34.68 20.73 -15.30
CA ALA A 90 35.99 20.89 -14.66
C ALA A 90 37.10 20.07 -15.34
N LEU A 91 36.78 18.88 -15.86
CA LEU A 91 37.73 17.98 -16.51
C LEU A 91 37.78 18.14 -18.04
N ALA A 92 36.90 18.97 -18.63
CA ALA A 92 36.73 19.12 -20.07
C ALA A 92 36.49 17.80 -20.83
N VAL A 93 35.79 16.86 -20.19
CA VAL A 93 35.43 15.54 -20.76
C VAL A 93 33.90 15.44 -20.78
N PRO A 94 33.27 14.96 -21.87
CA PRO A 94 31.82 14.81 -21.98
C PRO A 94 31.33 13.59 -21.17
N LEU A 95 31.35 13.71 -19.84
CA LEU A 95 30.89 12.68 -18.89
C LEU A 95 29.36 12.62 -18.78
N ASP A 96 28.66 13.67 -19.24
CA ASP A 96 27.22 13.80 -19.22
C ASP A 96 26.51 12.81 -20.17
N GLU A 97 27.15 12.43 -21.27
CA GLU A 97 26.59 11.43 -22.19
C GLU A 97 26.76 9.99 -21.71
N VAL A 98 27.81 9.70 -20.92
CA VAL A 98 28.15 8.35 -20.45
C VAL A 98 27.63 8.07 -19.04
N VAL A 99 27.59 9.09 -18.18
CA VAL A 99 27.29 8.97 -16.74
C VAL A 99 26.28 10.03 -16.28
N GLY A 100 25.71 10.85 -17.18
CA GLY A 100 24.70 11.84 -16.83
C GLY A 100 23.31 11.24 -16.63
N LEU A 101 22.34 12.10 -16.34
CA LEU A 101 20.96 11.69 -16.06
C LEU A 101 20.31 10.86 -17.19
N LYS A 102 20.75 11.05 -18.45
CA LYS A 102 20.30 10.26 -19.61
C LYS A 102 20.78 8.80 -19.59
N ALA A 103 21.85 8.50 -18.86
CA ALA A 103 22.36 7.15 -18.67
C ALA A 103 21.60 6.38 -17.58
N VAL A 104 20.72 7.06 -16.81
CA VAL A 104 19.90 6.41 -15.78
C VAL A 104 18.80 5.60 -16.45
N PRO A 105 18.72 4.27 -16.22
CA PRO A 105 17.69 3.42 -16.83
C PRO A 105 16.28 3.85 -16.44
N GLU A 106 15.33 3.80 -17.38
CA GLU A 106 13.95 4.20 -17.12
C GLU A 106 13.29 3.41 -15.97
N GLY A 107 13.66 2.14 -15.79
CA GLY A 107 13.17 1.31 -14.70
C GLY A 107 13.50 1.85 -13.30
N LEU A 108 14.53 2.70 -13.17
CA LEU A 108 14.89 3.33 -11.90
C LEU A 108 13.85 4.38 -11.48
N TRP A 109 13.23 5.07 -12.45
CA TRP A 109 12.11 5.99 -12.21
C TRP A 109 10.87 5.25 -11.74
N THR A 110 10.56 4.10 -12.35
CA THR A 110 9.47 3.23 -11.90
C THR A 110 9.72 2.75 -10.47
N LEU A 111 10.95 2.35 -10.15
CA LEU A 111 11.31 1.91 -8.80
C LEU A 111 11.18 3.04 -7.76
N LEU A 112 11.51 4.28 -8.15
CA LEU A 112 11.36 5.48 -7.31
C LEU A 112 9.88 5.78 -7.01
N VAL A 113 9.02 5.71 -8.03
CA VAL A 113 7.56 5.89 -7.89
C VAL A 113 6.96 4.78 -7.03
N VAL A 114 7.37 3.53 -7.23
CA VAL A 114 6.93 2.38 -6.42
C VAL A 114 7.44 2.51 -4.98
N GLY A 115 8.65 3.02 -4.77
CA GLY A 115 9.23 3.28 -3.47
C GLY A 115 8.49 4.39 -2.71
N MET A 116 8.11 5.48 -3.40
CA MET A 116 7.40 6.63 -2.82
C MET A 116 5.93 6.31 -2.55
N GLY A 117 5.27 5.66 -3.52
CA GLY A 117 3.86 5.30 -3.46
C GLY A 117 3.62 3.92 -2.88
N GLY A 118 4.52 3.44 -2.01
CA GLY A 118 4.59 2.07 -1.47
C GLY A 118 3.26 1.31 -1.46
N TYR A 119 3.23 0.13 -2.07
CA TYR A 119 2.09 -0.80 -2.18
C TYR A 119 0.84 -0.28 -2.93
N ILE A 120 0.52 1.01 -2.84
CA ILE A 120 -0.56 1.68 -3.58
C ILE A 120 -0.24 1.72 -5.07
N GLY A 121 1.03 1.94 -5.42
CA GLY A 121 1.53 1.85 -6.79
C GLY A 121 1.55 0.42 -7.32
N GLY A 122 1.90 -0.58 -6.50
CA GLY A 122 2.02 -1.99 -6.92
C GLY A 122 0.72 -2.57 -7.45
N ARG A 123 -0.39 -2.45 -6.70
CA ARG A 123 -1.70 -2.92 -7.16
C ARG A 123 -2.31 -2.08 -8.28
N SER A 124 -1.98 -0.79 -8.35
CA SER A 124 -2.46 0.08 -9.42
C SER A 124 -1.72 -0.19 -10.73
N LEU A 125 -0.41 -0.43 -10.68
CA LEU A 125 0.39 -0.84 -11.82
C LEU A 125 -0.01 -2.23 -12.30
N GLU A 126 -0.20 -3.20 -11.40
CA GLU A 126 -0.65 -4.56 -11.75
C GLU A 126 -2.00 -4.52 -12.51
N LYS A 127 -2.93 -3.65 -12.11
CA LYS A 127 -4.19 -3.42 -12.85
C LYS A 127 -4.01 -2.73 -14.20
N VAL A 128 -3.12 -1.74 -14.28
CA VAL A 128 -2.85 -1.01 -15.55
C VAL A 128 -2.13 -1.91 -16.55
N PHE A 129 -1.22 -2.78 -16.10
CA PHE A 129 -0.56 -3.75 -16.96
C PHE A 129 -1.46 -4.93 -17.33
N ALA A 130 -2.32 -5.41 -16.40
CA ALA A 130 -3.31 -6.45 -16.71
C ALA A 130 -4.41 -5.97 -17.68
N GLY A 131 -4.76 -4.68 -17.65
CA GLY A 131 -5.77 -4.11 -18.56
C GLY A 131 -5.26 -3.78 -19.97
N LYS A 132 -3.96 -3.90 -20.24
CA LYS A 132 -3.35 -3.53 -21.53
C LYS A 132 -2.95 -4.74 -22.40
N GLY A 133 -3.39 -5.94 -22.00
CA GLY A 133 -3.12 -7.21 -22.68
C GLY A 133 -4.37 -7.97 -23.16
N GLY A 134 -5.47 -7.27 -23.44
CA GLY A 134 -6.69 -7.83 -24.04
C GLY A 134 -7.04 -7.11 -25.33
#